data_AF-E6ZZW6-F1
#
_entry.id   AF-E6ZZW6-F1
#
_cell.length_a   1.000
_cell.length_b   1.000
_cell.length_c   1.000
_cell.angle_alpha   90.00
_cell.angle_beta   90.00
_cell.angle_gamma   90.00
#
_symmetry.space_group_name_H-M   'P 1'
#
loop_
_entity.id
_entity.type
_entity.pdbx_description
1 polymer ?
#
loop_
_entity_poly.entity_id
_entity_poly.type
_entity_poly.pdbx_seq_one_letter_code
_entity_poly.pdbx_strand_id
1 'polypeptide(L)'
;MADIRRHVFPLCLLLITLLSSVLAETPLEGRDLEMYGQATMRYHDASHASVHRYQPLNYNPDPDEIWRKGPMRERWLARAKETGAMHIQTDTGWLSKTTYFATFIKPDVDDAFAEDMGLNRVLPSVAGGDVPKEAAIFWRHFLGKSTPLKVNFLTYHGANYGIEPLHRVLTALYPKIHPLPLQ
;
A
#
# COMPACT_ATOMS: atom_id res chain seq x y z
N MET A 1 46.29 16.31 28.25
CA MET A 1 45.57 16.39 26.95
C MET A 1 44.58 15.22 26.83
N ALA A 2 43.51 15.20 27.63
CA ALA A 2 42.68 13.99 27.79
C ALA A 2 41.16 14.24 27.92
N ASP A 3 40.62 15.33 27.35
CA ASP A 3 39.19 15.65 27.52
C ASP A 3 38.36 15.81 26.24
N ILE A 4 38.97 15.91 25.07
CA ILE A 4 38.20 16.13 23.83
C ILE A 4 37.57 14.82 23.32
N ARG A 5 38.25 13.67 23.48
CA ARG A 5 37.75 12.37 22.98
C ARG A 5 36.56 11.81 23.76
N ARG A 6 36.37 12.19 25.03
CA ARG A 6 35.30 11.68 25.90
C ARG A 6 33.91 12.20 25.55
N HIS A 7 33.83 13.38 24.94
CA HIS A 7 32.56 14.01 24.56
C HIS A 7 32.22 13.89 23.07
N VAL A 8 33.22 13.69 22.20
CA VAL A 8 33.00 13.53 20.75
C VAL A 8 32.35 12.18 20.43
N PHE A 9 32.74 11.11 21.13
CA PHE A 9 32.20 9.76 20.90
C PHE A 9 30.70 9.62 21.21
N PRO A 10 30.18 10.09 22.38
CA PRO A 10 28.74 10.07 22.63
C PRO A 10 27.97 11.02 21.72
N LEU A 11 28.57 12.14 21.29
CA LEU A 11 27.96 13.06 20.33
C LEU A 11 27.80 12.42 18.94
N CYS A 12 28.81 11.69 18.45
CA CYS A 12 28.72 10.95 17.19
C CYS A 12 27.68 9.83 17.27
N LEU A 13 27.60 9.09 18.39
CA LEU A 13 26.55 8.09 18.60
C LEU A 13 25.15 8.71 18.64
N LEU A 14 25.00 9.87 19.28
CA LEU A 14 23.73 10.60 19.34
C LEU A 14 23.34 11.20 17.97
N LEU A 15 24.32 11.63 17.17
CA LEU A 15 24.12 12.02 15.78
C LEU A 15 23.74 10.83 14.89
N ILE A 16 24.37 9.67 15.06
CA ILE A 16 24.04 8.44 14.31
C ILE A 16 22.63 7.96 14.69
N THR A 17 22.25 8.00 15.97
CA THR A 17 20.88 7.65 16.38
C THR A 17 19.87 8.69 15.90
N LEU A 18 20.16 9.99 15.95
CA LEU A 18 19.28 11.01 15.36
C LEU A 18 19.15 10.88 13.83
N LEU A 19 20.23 10.58 13.11
CA LEU A 19 20.21 10.34 11.66
C LEU A 19 19.49 9.03 11.30
N SER A 20 19.58 8.00 12.15
CA SER A 20 18.85 6.74 11.97
C SER A 20 17.35 6.91 12.24
N SER A 21 16.95 7.82 13.14
CA SER A 21 15.55 8.18 13.38
C SER A 21 14.93 9.00 12.23
N VAL A 22 15.75 9.49 11.29
CA VAL A 22 15.33 10.21 10.07
C VAL A 22 15.46 9.31 8.83
N LEU A 23 15.55 7.98 8.99
CA LEU A 23 15.09 7.05 7.96
C LEU A 23 13.56 7.02 7.97
N ALA A 24 12.98 8.21 7.78
CA ALA A 24 11.60 8.41 7.42
C ALA A 24 11.30 7.60 6.16
N GLU A 25 10.06 7.11 6.06
CA GLU A 25 9.49 6.50 4.86
C GLU A 25 10.17 7.04 3.60
N THR A 26 10.84 6.20 2.81
CA THR A 26 11.37 6.68 1.53
C THR A 26 10.18 7.24 0.76
N PRO A 27 10.12 8.56 0.50
CA PRO A 27 8.95 9.15 -0.13
C PRO A 27 8.80 8.50 -1.50
N LEU A 28 7.56 8.30 -1.92
CA LEU A 28 7.32 7.88 -3.30
C LEU A 28 7.79 9.00 -4.23
N GLU A 29 8.53 8.64 -5.26
CA GLU A 29 9.10 9.58 -6.22
C GLU A 29 8.73 9.19 -7.65
N GLY A 30 8.75 10.17 -8.55
CA GLY A 30 8.54 9.98 -9.98
C GLY A 30 7.23 9.25 -10.31
N ARG A 31 7.32 8.18 -11.11
CA ARG A 31 6.16 7.43 -11.59
C ARG A 31 5.38 6.76 -10.46
N ASP A 32 6.06 6.28 -9.42
CA ASP A 32 5.40 5.62 -8.29
C ASP A 32 4.49 6.58 -7.52
N LEU A 33 4.91 7.86 -7.38
CA LEU A 33 4.10 8.92 -6.77
C LEU A 33 2.87 9.26 -7.62
N GLU A 34 3.03 9.37 -8.93
CA GLU A 34 1.93 9.65 -9.85
C GLU A 34 0.87 8.54 -9.80
N MET A 35 1.30 7.28 -9.86
CA MET A 35 0.39 6.13 -9.79
C MET A 35 -0.27 6.00 -8.42
N TYR A 36 0.42 6.38 -7.35
CA TYR A 36 -0.17 6.47 -6.02
C TYR A 36 -1.26 7.56 -5.94
N GLY A 37 -1.06 8.70 -6.61
CA GLY A 37 -2.08 9.73 -6.76
C GLY A 37 -3.34 9.18 -7.45
N GLN A 38 -3.16 8.44 -8.54
CA GLN A 38 -4.27 7.77 -9.24
C GLN A 38 -4.96 6.71 -8.37
N ALA A 39 -4.19 5.93 -7.60
CA ALA A 39 -4.75 4.96 -6.67
C ALA A 39 -5.63 5.63 -5.61
N THR A 40 -5.16 6.75 -5.06
CA THR A 40 -5.89 7.53 -4.06
C THR A 40 -7.19 8.10 -4.62
N MET A 41 -7.15 8.66 -5.85
CA MET A 41 -8.36 9.10 -6.54
C MET A 41 -9.34 7.95 -6.76
N ARG A 42 -8.86 6.77 -7.18
CA ARG A 42 -9.73 5.60 -7.36
C ARG A 42 -10.35 5.10 -6.05
N TYR A 43 -9.63 5.16 -4.93
CA TYR A 43 -10.21 4.84 -3.62
C TYR A 43 -11.34 5.80 -3.29
N HIS A 44 -11.11 7.10 -3.48
CA HIS A 44 -12.11 8.14 -3.26
C HIS A 44 -13.34 7.91 -4.14
N ASP A 45 -13.16 7.74 -5.44
CA ASP A 45 -14.25 7.60 -6.40
C ASP A 45 -15.07 6.34 -6.14
N ALA A 46 -14.41 5.22 -5.86
CA ALA A 46 -15.09 3.97 -5.48
C ALA A 46 -15.91 4.13 -4.20
N SER A 47 -15.34 4.77 -3.18
CA SER A 47 -16.02 4.97 -1.90
C SER A 47 -17.18 5.96 -2.02
N HIS A 48 -17.00 7.03 -2.78
CA HIS A 48 -18.05 8.00 -3.08
C HIS A 48 -19.20 7.34 -3.86
N ALA A 49 -18.91 6.60 -4.93
CA ALA A 49 -19.91 5.97 -5.78
C ALA A 49 -20.69 4.85 -5.08
N SER A 50 -20.06 4.11 -4.16
CA SER A 50 -20.70 2.95 -3.50
C SER A 50 -21.35 3.30 -2.17
N VAL A 51 -20.71 4.12 -1.35
CA VAL A 51 -21.13 4.35 0.06
C VAL A 51 -21.18 5.82 0.46
N HIS A 52 -20.87 6.75 -0.46
CA HIS A 52 -20.88 8.20 -0.25
C HIS A 52 -20.04 8.65 0.96
N ARG A 53 -19.02 7.88 1.33
CA ARG A 53 -18.13 8.15 2.47
C ARG A 53 -16.72 7.79 2.09
N TYR A 54 -15.80 8.73 2.21
CA TYR A 54 -14.37 8.50 2.07
C TYR A 54 -13.65 9.18 3.22
N GLN A 55 -12.99 8.40 4.07
CA GLN A 55 -12.27 8.92 5.23
C GLN A 55 -10.90 8.26 5.30
N PRO A 56 -9.84 8.89 4.76
CA PRO A 56 -8.48 8.45 4.97
C PRO A 56 -8.06 8.75 6.40
N LEU A 57 -7.29 7.83 6.98
CA LEU A 57 -6.74 7.95 8.32
C LEU A 57 -5.25 8.26 8.21
N ASN A 58 -4.84 9.40 8.76
CA ASN A 58 -3.45 9.82 8.77
C ASN A 58 -2.73 9.25 9.99
N TYR A 59 -2.32 7.99 9.92
CA TYR A 59 -1.43 7.37 10.90
C TYR A 59 -0.59 6.28 10.21
N ASN A 60 0.59 6.02 10.75
CA ASN A 60 1.49 4.99 10.23
C ASN A 60 1.78 3.95 11.32
N PRO A 61 1.16 2.76 11.26
CA PRO A 61 1.43 1.68 12.21
C PRO A 61 2.68 0.85 11.89
N ASP A 62 3.33 1.08 10.72
CA ASP A 62 4.57 0.41 10.30
C ASP A 62 5.66 1.44 9.94
N PRO A 63 6.11 2.27 10.90
CA PRO A 63 7.09 3.32 10.66
C PRO A 63 8.44 2.77 10.15
N ASP A 64 8.83 1.59 10.62
CA ASP A 64 10.10 0.94 10.26
C ASP A 64 10.00 0.08 8.97
N GLU A 65 8.82 0.07 8.33
CA GLU A 65 8.53 -0.67 7.11
C GLU A 65 8.73 -2.19 7.21
N ILE A 66 8.63 -2.75 8.42
CA ILE A 66 8.82 -4.17 8.74
C ILE A 66 7.82 -5.01 7.97
N TRP A 67 6.58 -4.53 7.79
CA TRP A 67 5.56 -5.26 7.07
C TRP A 67 5.86 -5.32 5.57
N ARG A 68 6.32 -4.19 5.01
CA ARG A 68 6.66 -4.05 3.58
C ARG A 68 7.91 -4.85 3.21
N LYS A 69 8.90 -4.93 4.10
CA LYS A 69 10.20 -5.61 3.86
C LYS A 69 10.23 -7.05 4.37
N GLY A 70 9.36 -7.42 5.30
CA GLY A 70 9.37 -8.70 5.99
C GLY A 70 8.35 -9.73 5.48
N PRO A 71 8.08 -10.78 6.27
CA PRO A 71 7.19 -11.89 5.90
C PRO A 71 5.75 -11.48 5.61
N MET A 72 5.30 -10.35 6.17
CA MET A 72 3.93 -9.86 6.00
C MET A 72 3.61 -9.51 4.55
N ARG A 73 4.59 -9.03 3.79
CA ARG A 73 4.48 -8.79 2.34
C ARG A 73 3.98 -10.02 1.59
N GLU A 74 4.60 -11.17 1.82
CA GLU A 74 4.28 -12.41 1.09
C GLU A 74 2.91 -12.92 1.47
N ARG A 75 2.59 -12.80 2.76
CA ARG A 75 1.29 -13.12 3.29
C ARG A 75 0.17 -12.24 2.69
N TRP A 76 0.38 -10.92 2.52
CA TRP A 76 -0.58 -10.04 1.84
C TRP A 76 -0.79 -10.43 0.38
N LEU A 77 0.27 -10.75 -0.35
CA LEU A 77 0.16 -11.24 -1.73
C LEU A 77 -0.57 -12.58 -1.82
N ALA A 78 -0.36 -13.48 -0.86
CA ALA A 78 -1.10 -14.74 -0.79
C ALA A 78 -2.60 -14.47 -0.61
N ARG A 79 -2.99 -13.61 0.34
CA ARG A 79 -4.38 -13.21 0.52
C ARG A 79 -4.95 -12.55 -0.74
N ALA A 80 -4.19 -11.68 -1.41
CA ALA A 80 -4.63 -11.04 -2.65
C ALA A 80 -4.90 -12.03 -3.80
N LYS A 81 -4.30 -13.22 -3.80
CA LYS A 81 -4.66 -14.27 -4.78
C LYS A 81 -6.08 -14.79 -4.56
N GLU A 82 -6.56 -14.77 -3.32
CA GLU A 82 -7.90 -15.23 -2.94
C GLU A 82 -8.93 -14.10 -3.08
N THR A 83 -8.59 -12.90 -2.61
CA THR A 83 -9.53 -11.77 -2.55
C THR A 83 -9.50 -10.87 -3.77
N GLY A 84 -8.43 -10.92 -4.56
CA GLY A 84 -8.23 -10.07 -5.73
C GLY A 84 -7.53 -8.74 -5.44
N ALA A 85 -7.51 -7.89 -6.46
CA ALA A 85 -6.93 -6.56 -6.42
C ALA A 85 -7.74 -5.56 -7.26
N MET A 86 -7.64 -4.28 -6.93
CA MET A 86 -8.03 -3.20 -7.83
C MET A 86 -6.84 -2.88 -8.73
N HIS A 87 -7.00 -3.05 -10.04
CA HIS A 87 -6.03 -2.55 -11.02
C HIS A 87 -5.97 -1.02 -10.93
N ILE A 88 -4.78 -0.40 -11.04
CA ILE A 88 -4.64 1.06 -11.14
C ILE A 88 -4.30 1.44 -12.58
N GLN A 89 -3.12 0.99 -13.03
CA GLN A 89 -2.55 1.33 -14.33
C GLN A 89 -1.55 0.25 -14.74
N THR A 90 -1.39 0.06 -16.04
CA THR A 90 -0.32 -0.76 -16.60
C THR A 90 0.46 0.07 -17.61
N ASP A 91 1.76 0.21 -17.37
CA ASP A 91 2.68 0.83 -18.31
C ASP A 91 3.40 -0.26 -19.10
N THR A 92 3.37 -0.14 -20.43
CA THR A 92 4.03 -1.09 -21.32
C THR A 92 5.20 -0.38 -22.00
N GLY A 93 6.41 -0.75 -21.61
CA GLY A 93 7.63 -0.42 -22.35
C GLY A 93 7.98 -1.52 -23.35
N TRP A 94 8.94 -1.25 -24.24
CA TRP A 94 9.38 -2.20 -25.27
C TRP A 94 9.70 -3.59 -24.69
N LEU A 95 10.48 -3.65 -23.60
CA LEU A 95 10.96 -4.91 -23.02
C LEU A 95 10.36 -5.23 -21.65
N SER A 96 9.48 -4.39 -21.12
CA SER A 96 9.00 -4.57 -19.76
C SER A 96 7.60 -4.01 -19.55
N LYS A 97 6.86 -4.68 -18.68
CA LYS A 97 5.52 -4.29 -18.24
C LYS A 97 5.59 -3.98 -16.75
N THR A 98 5.09 -2.80 -16.39
CA THR A 98 4.89 -2.41 -14.99
C THR A 98 3.40 -2.30 -14.73
N THR A 99 2.89 -3.06 -13.78
CA THR A 99 1.48 -2.98 -13.36
C THR A 99 1.39 -2.45 -11.94
N TYR A 100 0.62 -1.38 -11.76
CA TYR A 100 0.27 -0.83 -10.46
C TYR A 100 -1.12 -1.30 -10.07
N PHE A 101 -1.27 -1.73 -8.83
CA PHE A 101 -2.52 -2.27 -8.30
C PHE A 101 -2.63 -2.03 -6.79
N ALA A 102 -3.83 -2.20 -6.25
CA ALA A 102 -4.10 -2.10 -4.83
C ALA A 102 -4.79 -3.37 -4.31
N THR A 103 -4.41 -3.82 -3.13
CA THR A 103 -5.06 -4.93 -2.42
C THR A 103 -5.65 -4.43 -1.12
N PHE A 104 -6.68 -5.11 -0.61
CA PHE A 104 -7.43 -4.64 0.55
C PHE A 104 -7.48 -5.71 1.64
N ILE A 105 -7.22 -5.29 2.88
CA ILE A 105 -7.43 -6.09 4.08
C ILE A 105 -8.58 -5.43 4.85
N LYS A 106 -9.65 -6.20 5.07
CA LYS A 106 -10.86 -5.74 5.76
C LYS A 106 -10.72 -5.95 7.27
N PRO A 107 -11.45 -5.18 8.10
CA PRO A 107 -11.50 -5.45 9.52
C PRO A 107 -12.34 -6.71 9.76
N ASP A 108 -11.68 -7.77 10.17
CA ASP A 108 -12.30 -9.04 10.58
C ASP A 108 -11.64 -9.48 11.89
N VAL A 109 -12.44 -9.88 12.88
CA VAL A 109 -11.96 -10.24 14.22
C VAL A 109 -11.31 -11.61 14.25
N ASP A 110 -11.65 -12.47 13.29
CA ASP A 110 -11.08 -13.82 13.16
C ASP A 110 -9.92 -13.86 12.16
N ASP A 111 -9.59 -12.72 11.54
CA ASP A 111 -8.50 -12.60 10.58
C ASP A 111 -7.22 -12.09 11.25
N ALA A 112 -6.23 -12.99 11.39
CA ALA A 112 -4.91 -12.66 11.92
C ALA A 112 -4.25 -11.47 11.19
N PHE A 113 -4.54 -11.22 9.91
CA PHE A 113 -4.02 -10.02 9.22
C PHE A 113 -4.62 -8.72 9.75
N ALA A 114 -5.92 -8.71 9.98
CA ALA A 114 -6.62 -7.54 10.48
C ALA A 114 -6.21 -7.26 11.93
N GLU A 115 -5.95 -8.31 12.72
CA GLU A 115 -5.39 -8.20 14.06
C GLU A 115 -3.95 -7.66 14.04
N ASP A 116 -3.05 -8.25 13.24
CA ASP A 116 -1.65 -7.84 13.10
C ASP A 116 -1.55 -6.35 12.69
N MET A 117 -2.46 -5.90 11.81
CA MET A 117 -2.53 -4.51 11.35
C MET A 117 -3.31 -3.58 12.30
N GLY A 118 -3.92 -4.11 13.36
CA GLY A 118 -4.70 -3.34 14.32
C GLY A 118 -5.97 -2.72 13.74
N LEU A 119 -6.57 -3.32 12.71
CA LEU A 119 -7.71 -2.75 11.98
C LEU A 119 -8.98 -2.57 12.84
N ASN A 120 -9.09 -3.32 13.93
CA ASN A 120 -10.18 -3.22 14.89
C ASN A 120 -9.84 -2.36 16.13
N ARG A 121 -8.59 -1.86 16.27
CA ARG A 121 -8.16 -1.09 17.44
C ARG A 121 -8.70 0.33 17.39
N VAL A 122 -9.30 0.83 18.46
CA VAL A 122 -9.70 2.24 18.57
C VAL A 122 -8.46 3.14 18.61
N LEU A 123 -8.44 4.19 17.80
CA LEU A 123 -7.38 5.19 17.71
C LEU A 123 -7.93 6.55 18.14
N PRO A 124 -7.94 6.86 19.45
CA PRO A 124 -8.66 8.02 20.00
C PRO A 124 -8.08 9.37 19.54
N SER A 125 -6.82 9.41 19.11
CA SER A 125 -6.15 10.60 18.58
C SER A 125 -6.26 10.77 17.07
N VAL A 126 -6.93 9.85 16.37
CA VAL A 126 -7.10 9.87 14.91
C VAL A 126 -8.57 10.10 14.59
N ALA A 127 -8.87 11.14 13.81
CA ALA A 127 -10.24 11.40 13.36
C ALA A 127 -10.77 10.21 12.53
N GLY A 128 -11.94 9.67 12.88
CA GLY A 128 -12.47 8.43 12.30
C GLY A 128 -11.77 7.16 12.79
N GLY A 129 -10.94 7.26 13.85
CA GLY A 129 -10.22 6.17 14.48
C GLY A 129 -11.04 5.35 15.46
N ASP A 130 -12.28 5.75 15.75
CA ASP A 130 -13.25 5.06 16.61
C ASP A 130 -13.98 3.90 15.93
N VAL A 131 -13.88 3.81 14.61
CA VAL A 131 -14.54 2.80 13.78
C VAL A 131 -13.53 1.80 13.20
N PRO A 132 -13.97 0.60 12.76
CA PRO A 132 -13.11 -0.36 12.09
C PRO A 132 -12.46 0.23 10.83
N LYS A 133 -11.25 -0.25 10.51
CA LYS A 133 -10.43 0.25 9.41
C LYS A 133 -10.23 -0.83 8.37
N GLU A 134 -10.02 -0.41 7.14
CA GLU A 134 -9.43 -1.28 6.12
C GLU A 134 -8.06 -0.75 5.71
N ALA A 135 -7.18 -1.67 5.32
CA ALA A 135 -5.89 -1.33 4.77
C ALA A 135 -5.92 -1.47 3.24
N ALA A 136 -5.63 -0.38 2.53
CA ALA A 136 -5.38 -0.37 1.10
C ALA A 136 -3.87 -0.38 0.86
N ILE A 137 -3.33 -1.50 0.40
CA ILE A 137 -1.90 -1.67 0.13
C ILE A 137 -1.67 -1.42 -1.36
N PHE A 138 -0.89 -0.39 -1.68
CA PHE A 138 -0.52 -0.02 -3.04
C PHE A 138 0.75 -0.76 -3.47
N TRP A 139 0.72 -1.39 -4.64
CA TRP A 139 1.78 -2.26 -5.14
C TRP A 139 2.26 -1.84 -6.53
N ARG A 140 3.51 -2.18 -6.81
CA ARG A 140 4.09 -2.21 -8.14
C ARG A 140 4.51 -3.63 -8.49
N HIS A 141 4.06 -4.13 -9.64
CA HIS A 141 4.51 -5.38 -10.25
C HIS A 141 5.42 -5.08 -11.43
N PHE A 142 6.66 -5.56 -11.38
CA PHE A 142 7.65 -5.39 -12.44
C PHE A 142 8.50 -6.66 -12.57
N LEU A 143 8.64 -7.17 -13.79
CA LEU A 143 9.43 -8.39 -14.10
C LEU A 143 9.11 -9.57 -13.18
N GLY A 144 7.82 -9.83 -12.91
CA GLY A 144 7.38 -10.94 -12.07
C GLY A 144 7.46 -10.67 -10.56
N LYS A 145 8.00 -9.53 -10.13
CA LYS A 145 8.12 -9.16 -8.72
C LYS A 145 7.10 -8.11 -8.33
N SER A 146 6.31 -8.40 -7.30
CA SER A 146 5.40 -7.43 -6.67
C SER A 146 6.03 -6.82 -5.42
N THR A 147 6.12 -5.49 -5.37
CA THR A 147 6.67 -4.72 -4.27
C THR A 147 5.59 -3.80 -3.69
N PRO A 148 5.29 -3.85 -2.38
CA PRO A 148 4.38 -2.90 -1.76
C PRO A 148 5.08 -1.56 -1.63
N LEU A 149 4.41 -0.50 -2.05
CA LEU A 149 4.93 0.86 -2.08
C LEU A 149 4.40 1.70 -0.92
N LYS A 150 3.09 1.60 -0.64
CA LYS A 150 2.43 2.35 0.44
C LYS A 150 1.29 1.55 1.04
N VAL A 151 1.03 1.75 2.32
CA VAL A 151 -0.15 1.22 3.02
C VAL A 151 -0.98 2.41 3.49
N ASN A 152 -2.23 2.47 3.06
CA ASN A 152 -3.19 3.47 3.50
C ASN A 152 -4.23 2.84 4.39
N PHE A 153 -4.63 3.55 5.43
CA PHE A 153 -5.74 3.16 6.27
C PHE A 153 -6.93 4.03 5.96
N LEU A 154 -8.06 3.40 5.71
CA LEU A 154 -9.33 4.05 5.47
C LEU A 154 -10.30 3.58 6.53
N THR A 155 -11.25 4.42 6.93
CA THR A 155 -12.41 3.93 7.67
C THR A 155 -13.16 2.90 6.82
N TYR A 156 -13.46 1.74 7.38
CA TYR A 156 -14.18 0.70 6.67
C TYR A 156 -15.68 1.02 6.59
N HIS A 157 -16.16 1.24 5.37
CA HIS A 157 -17.58 1.44 5.07
C HIS A 157 -18.12 0.42 4.08
N GLY A 158 -17.31 -0.57 3.67
CA GLY A 158 -17.72 -1.57 2.69
C GLY A 158 -17.78 -1.05 1.26
N ALA A 159 -16.86 -0.13 0.90
CA ALA A 159 -16.79 0.40 -0.46
C ALA A 159 -16.50 -0.68 -1.51
N ASN A 160 -17.09 -0.53 -2.70
CA ASN A 160 -16.83 -1.43 -3.82
C ASN A 160 -15.69 -0.89 -4.72
N TYR A 161 -14.49 -1.42 -4.53
CA TYR A 161 -13.29 -1.01 -5.27
C TYR A 161 -13.14 -1.66 -6.66
N GLY A 162 -14.15 -2.36 -7.18
CA GLY A 162 -14.05 -3.01 -8.49
C GLY A 162 -12.94 -4.07 -8.50
N ILE A 163 -12.90 -4.89 -7.46
CA ILE A 163 -11.85 -5.89 -7.26
C ILE A 163 -11.96 -7.00 -8.30
N GLU A 164 -10.84 -7.31 -8.95
CA GLU A 164 -10.70 -8.40 -9.91
C GLU A 164 -9.74 -9.46 -9.39
N PRO A 165 -9.83 -10.72 -9.87
CA PRO A 165 -8.86 -11.75 -9.54
C PRO A 165 -7.42 -11.28 -9.85
N LEU A 166 -6.51 -11.44 -8.89
CA LEU A 166 -5.15 -10.90 -8.99
C LEU A 166 -4.42 -11.34 -10.26
N HIS A 167 -4.61 -12.58 -10.71
CA HIS A 167 -4.01 -13.06 -11.95
C HIS A 167 -4.48 -12.24 -13.16
N ARG A 168 -5.73 -11.75 -13.22
CA ARG A 168 -6.22 -10.88 -14.31
C ARG A 168 -5.62 -9.50 -14.23
N VAL A 169 -5.52 -8.93 -13.02
CA VAL A 169 -4.87 -7.64 -12.78
C VAL A 169 -3.42 -7.65 -13.25
N LEU A 170 -2.68 -8.71 -12.90
CA LEU A 170 -1.27 -8.86 -13.28
C LEU A 170 -1.09 -9.25 -14.75
N THR A 171 -1.96 -10.14 -15.27
CA THR A 171 -1.82 -10.59 -16.66
C THR A 171 -2.38 -9.60 -17.65
N ALA A 172 -3.38 -8.75 -17.32
CA ALA A 172 -4.10 -7.82 -18.21
C ALA A 172 -3.37 -7.62 -19.54
N LEU A 173 -3.65 -8.56 -20.44
CA LEU A 173 -3.06 -8.75 -21.76
C LEU A 173 -4.23 -8.42 -22.68
N TYR A 174 -4.27 -7.19 -23.19
CA TYR A 174 -5.13 -6.68 -24.27
C TYR A 174 -6.65 -7.04 -24.24
N PRO A 175 -7.57 -6.12 -24.58
CA PRO A 175 -8.79 -6.59 -25.23
C PRO A 175 -8.36 -7.34 -26.50
N LYS A 176 -8.72 -8.62 -26.64
CA LYS A 176 -8.58 -9.33 -27.93
C LYS A 176 -9.34 -8.51 -28.97
N ILE A 177 -8.63 -7.73 -29.78
CA ILE A 177 -9.19 -7.19 -31.01
C ILE A 177 -9.33 -8.40 -31.93
N HIS A 178 -10.53 -8.97 -31.97
CA HIS A 178 -10.89 -9.83 -33.08
C HIS A 178 -10.83 -8.97 -34.36
N PRO A 179 -10.09 -9.37 -35.41
CA PRO A 179 -10.26 -8.70 -36.69
C PRO A 179 -11.73 -8.85 -37.09
N LEU A 180 -12.36 -7.73 -37.48
CA LEU A 180 -13.67 -7.78 -38.11
C LEU A 180 -13.54 -8.70 -39.34
N PRO A 181 -14.50 -9.61 -39.59
CA PRO A 181 -14.50 -10.35 -40.83
C PRO A 181 -14.53 -9.35 -41.99
N LEU A 182 -13.61 -9.52 -42.93
CA LEU A 182 -13.61 -8.80 -44.21
C LEU A 182 -15.02 -8.95 -44.83
N GLN A 183 -15.67 -7.81 -45.06
CA GLN A 183 -16.86 -7.71 -45.93
C GLN A 183 -16.42 -7.67 -47.38
#